data_AF-A0A8J2ZIK5-F1
#
_entry.id   AF-A0A8J2ZIK5-F1
#
_cell.length_a   1.000
_cell.length_b   1.000
_cell.length_c   1.000
_cell.angle_alpha   90.00
_cell.angle_beta   90.00
_cell.angle_gamma   90.00
#
_symmetry.space_group_name_H-M   'P 1'
#
loop_
_entity.id
_entity.type
_entity.pdbx_description
1 polymer ?
#
loop_
_entity_poly.entity_id
_entity_poly.type
_entity_poly.pdbx_seq_one_letter_code
_entity_poly.pdbx_strand_id
1 'polypeptide(L)'
;MSTPWEAVVNWERETHRKLVSNMKNATSAEFSTVDLLLKSDAETRAVDAFTLSWVKLEKQLRRLTSNLIFQHSAFEDGEREHKTAVRAAILRKTTANHDKFIGAIYRLSNRSVKDLMQDEYKALKRDTDTAYQYRKKILHGQQTGHSLTRTELEKCISSMRAWCELLADRANERIGYDGFSRNSLRKNGREEITAAVDEALVGGWEEFIRKI
;
A
#
# COMPACT_ATOMS: atom_id res chain seq x y z
N MET A 1 13.62 -38.91 14.02
CA MET A 1 12.52 -38.79 13.03
C MET A 1 11.62 -37.66 13.50
N SER A 2 11.49 -36.60 12.71
CA SER A 2 10.61 -35.47 13.06
C SER A 2 9.16 -35.96 13.02
N THR A 3 8.38 -35.62 14.03
CA THR A 3 6.94 -35.95 14.04
C THR A 3 6.21 -35.18 12.92
N PRO A 4 5.10 -35.70 12.39
CA PRO A 4 4.31 -35.00 11.36
C PRO A 4 3.92 -33.56 11.76
N TRP A 5 3.70 -33.32 13.05
CA TRP A 5 3.39 -32.00 13.60
C TRP A 5 4.58 -31.03 13.53
N GLU A 6 5.79 -31.49 13.86
CA GLU A 6 7.01 -30.68 13.75
C GLU A 6 7.36 -30.32 12.29
N ALA A 7 7.01 -31.19 11.34
CA ALA A 7 7.20 -30.93 9.91
C ALA A 7 6.26 -29.82 9.40
N VAL A 8 4.99 -29.82 9.83
CA VAL A 8 4.01 -28.76 9.50
C VAL A 8 4.44 -27.42 10.09
N VAL A 9 4.80 -27.39 11.38
CA VAL A 9 5.25 -26.16 12.05
C VAL A 9 6.54 -25.61 11.43
N ASN A 10 7.49 -26.45 11.05
CA ASN A 10 8.71 -26.01 10.37
C ASN A 10 8.43 -25.49 8.95
N TRP A 11 7.52 -26.13 8.21
CA TRP A 11 7.09 -25.65 6.89
C TRP A 11 6.40 -24.29 6.98
N GLU A 12 5.52 -24.07 7.95
CA GLU A 12 4.87 -22.78 8.20
C GLU A 12 5.90 -21.70 8.56
N ARG A 13 6.85 -22.00 9.45
CA ARG A 13 7.92 -21.07 9.85
C ARG A 13 8.87 -20.72 8.70
N GLU A 14 9.19 -21.69 7.85
CA GLU A 14 10.09 -21.46 6.72
C GLU A 14 9.39 -20.70 5.59
N THR A 15 8.12 -20.99 5.36
CA THR A 15 7.25 -20.22 4.46
C THR A 15 7.12 -18.78 4.94
N HIS A 16 6.86 -18.57 6.23
CA HIS A 16 6.80 -17.25 6.86
C HIS A 16 8.14 -16.50 6.74
N ARG A 17 9.28 -17.16 6.98
CA ARG A 17 10.62 -16.55 6.78
C ARG A 17 10.88 -16.14 5.34
N LYS A 18 10.56 -16.99 4.37
CA LYS A 18 10.71 -16.68 2.93
C LYS A 18 9.82 -15.51 2.52
N LEU A 19 8.59 -15.45 3.05
CA LEU A 19 7.65 -14.34 2.83
C LEU A 19 8.18 -13.02 3.41
N VAL A 20 8.63 -13.02 4.68
CA VAL A 20 9.21 -11.84 5.33
C VAL A 20 10.48 -11.34 4.61
N SER A 21 11.35 -12.27 4.17
CA SER A 21 12.55 -11.93 3.40
C SER A 21 12.20 -11.32 2.03
N ASN A 22 11.27 -11.93 1.29
CA ASN A 22 10.85 -11.42 -0.02
C ASN A 22 10.14 -10.06 0.07
N MET A 23 9.43 -9.82 1.16
CA MET A 23 8.72 -8.57 1.41
C MET A 23 9.64 -7.41 1.78
N LYS A 24 10.63 -7.66 2.65
CA LYS A 24 11.71 -6.70 2.89
C LYS A 24 12.40 -6.35 1.57
N ASN A 25 12.62 -7.34 0.70
CA ASN A 25 13.21 -7.11 -0.62
C ASN A 25 12.32 -6.26 -1.54
N ALA A 26 11.00 -6.43 -1.54
CA ALA A 26 10.09 -5.68 -2.43
C ALA A 26 9.98 -4.20 -2.04
N THR A 27 9.79 -3.89 -0.75
CA THR A 27 9.71 -2.50 -0.27
C THR A 27 11.06 -1.79 -0.36
N SER A 28 12.15 -2.47 0.03
CA SER A 28 13.50 -1.91 -0.14
C SER A 28 13.84 -1.65 -1.62
N ALA A 29 13.47 -2.56 -2.52
CA ALA A 29 13.65 -2.32 -3.96
C ALA A 29 12.82 -1.13 -4.46
N GLU A 30 11.57 -0.99 -4.01
CA GLU A 30 10.70 0.13 -4.41
C GLU A 30 11.26 1.50 -4.00
N PHE A 31 11.92 1.58 -2.85
CA PHE A 31 12.50 2.82 -2.32
C PHE A 31 13.98 3.04 -2.70
N SER A 32 14.64 2.09 -3.38
CA SER A 32 16.04 2.22 -3.77
C SER A 32 16.34 3.50 -4.57
N THR A 33 15.43 3.94 -5.44
CA THR A 33 15.56 5.20 -6.18
C THR A 33 15.46 6.43 -5.29
N VAL A 34 14.66 6.38 -4.21
CA VAL A 34 14.61 7.46 -3.21
C VAL A 34 15.97 7.60 -2.53
N ASP A 35 16.61 6.48 -2.20
CA ASP A 35 17.95 6.47 -1.59
C ASP A 35 19.01 7.03 -2.53
N LEU A 36 18.92 6.72 -3.83
CA LEU A 36 19.81 7.30 -4.85
C LEU A 36 19.66 8.82 -4.95
N LEU A 37 18.41 9.33 -4.93
CA LEU A 37 18.16 10.77 -4.94
C LEU A 37 18.75 11.44 -3.71
N LEU A 38 18.47 10.92 -2.51
CA LEU A 38 18.99 11.48 -1.25
C LEU A 38 20.52 11.52 -1.18
N LYS A 39 21.20 10.56 -1.81
CA LYS A 39 22.66 10.50 -1.89
C LYS A 39 23.26 11.36 -3.00
N SER A 40 22.45 11.92 -3.90
CA SER A 40 22.94 12.75 -4.99
C SER A 40 23.39 14.14 -4.51
N ASP A 41 24.19 14.83 -5.32
CA ASP A 41 24.61 16.21 -5.08
C ASP A 41 23.60 17.27 -5.57
N ALA A 42 22.44 16.83 -6.07
CA ALA A 42 21.41 17.75 -6.55
C ALA A 42 20.86 18.63 -5.41
N GLU A 43 20.72 19.92 -5.66
CA GLU A 43 20.17 20.87 -4.69
C GLU A 43 18.73 20.50 -4.29
N THR A 44 17.94 20.02 -5.25
CA THR A 44 16.54 19.62 -5.14
C THR A 44 16.32 18.22 -4.56
N ARG A 45 17.39 17.47 -4.26
CA ARG A 45 17.32 16.04 -3.91
C ARG A 45 16.25 15.66 -2.88
N ALA A 46 16.05 16.50 -1.87
CA ALA A 46 15.05 16.25 -0.82
C ALA A 46 13.61 16.46 -1.31
N VAL A 47 13.38 17.43 -2.20
CA VAL A 47 12.08 17.65 -2.85
C VAL A 47 11.77 16.50 -3.82
N ASP A 48 12.76 16.07 -4.59
CA ASP A 48 12.61 14.98 -5.55
C ASP A 48 12.36 13.65 -4.84
N ALA A 49 13.16 13.34 -3.82
CA ALA A 49 13.00 12.16 -2.98
C ALA A 49 11.66 12.16 -2.23
N PHE A 50 11.22 13.32 -1.74
CA PHE A 50 9.91 13.48 -1.10
C PHE A 50 8.78 13.19 -2.08
N THR A 51 8.83 13.80 -3.26
CA THR A 51 7.81 13.62 -4.30
C THR A 51 7.70 12.15 -4.70
N LEU A 52 8.85 11.51 -4.92
CA LEU A 52 8.88 10.09 -5.28
C LEU A 52 8.34 9.20 -4.15
N SER A 53 8.70 9.49 -2.89
CA SER A 53 8.20 8.75 -1.71
C SER A 53 6.69 8.86 -1.58
N TRP A 54 6.11 10.04 -1.82
CA TRP A 54 4.67 10.23 -1.84
C TRP A 54 3.99 9.37 -2.92
N VAL A 55 4.56 9.35 -4.13
CA VAL A 55 4.09 8.48 -5.23
C VAL A 55 4.16 6.99 -4.83
N LYS A 56 5.18 6.56 -4.09
CA LYS A 56 5.30 5.17 -3.61
C LYS A 56 4.19 4.83 -2.62
N LEU A 57 3.89 5.72 -1.68
CA LEU A 57 2.81 5.55 -0.71
C LEU A 57 1.45 5.45 -1.42
N GLU A 58 1.13 6.38 -2.33
CA GLU A 58 -0.13 6.32 -3.08
C GLU A 58 -0.22 5.05 -3.94
N LYS A 59 0.89 4.65 -4.57
CA LYS A 59 0.97 3.41 -5.34
C LYS A 59 0.66 2.18 -4.49
N GLN A 60 1.21 2.09 -3.26
CA GLN A 60 0.94 0.99 -2.35
C GLN A 60 -0.56 0.87 -2.04
N LEU A 61 -1.18 1.97 -1.62
CA LEU A 61 -2.60 2.02 -1.25
C LEU A 61 -3.52 1.67 -2.43
N ARG A 62 -3.22 2.20 -3.63
CA ARG A 62 -3.96 1.87 -4.85
C ARG A 62 -3.83 0.40 -5.22
N ARG A 63 -2.64 -0.19 -5.08
CA ARG A 63 -2.39 -1.60 -5.40
C ARG A 63 -3.03 -2.54 -4.39
N LEU A 64 -2.99 -2.21 -3.10
CA LEU A 64 -3.73 -2.95 -2.06
C LEU A 64 -5.23 -2.94 -2.35
N THR A 65 -5.80 -1.77 -2.61
CA THR A 65 -7.22 -1.63 -2.96
C THR A 65 -7.57 -2.43 -4.22
N SER A 66 -6.74 -2.34 -5.27
CA SER A 66 -6.96 -3.08 -6.51
C SER A 66 -6.86 -4.59 -6.30
N ASN A 67 -5.91 -5.05 -5.48
CA ASN A 67 -5.77 -6.46 -5.11
C ASN A 67 -7.01 -6.95 -4.36
N LEU A 68 -7.48 -6.19 -3.37
CA LEU A 68 -8.68 -6.50 -2.60
C LEU A 68 -9.92 -6.60 -3.49
N ILE A 69 -10.16 -5.62 -4.36
CA ILE A 69 -11.25 -5.68 -5.35
C ILE A 69 -11.16 -6.96 -6.19
N PHE A 70 -9.94 -7.33 -6.60
CA PHE A 70 -9.73 -8.54 -7.40
C PHE A 70 -9.98 -9.85 -6.63
N GLN A 71 -10.13 -9.82 -5.31
CA GLN A 71 -10.50 -11.02 -4.54
C GLN A 71 -11.98 -11.38 -4.68
N HIS A 72 -12.83 -10.47 -5.18
CA HIS A 72 -14.25 -10.71 -5.42
C HIS A 72 -14.50 -12.00 -6.21
N SER A 73 -15.47 -12.80 -5.79
CA SER A 73 -15.74 -14.14 -6.34
C SER A 73 -16.05 -14.15 -7.84
N ALA A 74 -16.65 -13.07 -8.37
CA ALA A 74 -16.93 -12.94 -9.80
C ALA A 74 -15.66 -12.82 -10.69
N PHE A 75 -14.47 -12.60 -10.11
CA PHE A 75 -13.23 -12.52 -10.89
C PHE A 75 -12.45 -13.83 -10.87
N GLU A 76 -11.91 -14.21 -12.01
CA GLU A 76 -10.99 -15.34 -12.16
C GLU A 76 -9.54 -14.88 -12.32
N ASP A 77 -8.57 -15.67 -11.82
CA ASP A 77 -7.16 -15.26 -11.86
C ASP A 77 -6.56 -15.26 -13.27
N GLY A 78 -7.06 -16.11 -14.17
CA GLY A 78 -6.59 -16.17 -15.56
C GLY A 78 -7.10 -15.04 -16.45
N GLU A 79 -8.13 -14.31 -16.01
CA GLU A 79 -8.94 -13.52 -16.93
C GLU A 79 -8.39 -12.11 -17.14
N ARG A 80 -7.84 -11.89 -18.34
CA ARG A 80 -7.19 -10.63 -18.70
C ARG A 80 -8.15 -9.45 -18.78
N GLU A 81 -9.40 -9.69 -19.15
CA GLU A 81 -10.42 -8.64 -19.30
C GLU A 81 -10.77 -8.03 -17.95
N HIS A 82 -11.05 -8.85 -16.94
CA HIS A 82 -11.24 -8.40 -15.56
C HIS A 82 -10.05 -7.59 -15.03
N LYS A 83 -8.82 -8.08 -15.27
CA LYS A 83 -7.62 -7.34 -14.86
C LYS A 83 -7.50 -5.98 -15.55
N THR A 84 -7.94 -5.88 -16.81
CA THR A 84 -7.91 -4.64 -17.58
C THR A 84 -9.00 -3.67 -17.12
N ALA A 85 -10.20 -4.17 -16.86
CA ALA A 85 -11.34 -3.39 -16.38
C ALA A 85 -11.05 -2.75 -15.02
N VAL A 86 -10.56 -3.53 -14.04
CA VAL A 86 -10.21 -3.01 -12.71
C VAL A 86 -9.11 -1.93 -12.80
N ARG A 87 -8.07 -2.14 -13.61
CA ARG A 87 -7.01 -1.13 -13.82
C ARG A 87 -7.58 0.16 -14.41
N ALA A 88 -8.42 0.05 -15.43
CA ALA A 88 -9.03 1.21 -16.08
C ALA A 88 -9.93 1.99 -15.11
N ALA A 89 -10.74 1.30 -14.29
CA ALA A 89 -11.61 1.92 -13.31
C ALA A 89 -10.83 2.68 -12.22
N ILE A 90 -9.76 2.07 -11.67
CA ILE A 90 -8.91 2.73 -10.67
C ILE A 90 -8.10 3.88 -11.29
N LEU A 91 -7.66 3.77 -12.54
CA LEU A 91 -6.94 4.85 -13.23
C LEU A 91 -7.83 6.09 -13.44
N ARG A 92 -9.11 5.90 -13.75
CA ARG A 92 -10.09 6.99 -13.91
C ARG A 92 -10.39 7.73 -12.59
N LYS A 93 -9.94 7.20 -11.45
CA LYS A 93 -10.13 7.79 -10.13
C LYS A 93 -9.04 8.79 -9.77
N THR A 94 -9.14 9.96 -10.38
CA THR A 94 -8.22 11.08 -10.21
C THR A 94 -8.49 11.91 -8.95
N THR A 95 -9.70 11.87 -8.41
CA THR A 95 -10.13 12.66 -7.23
C THR A 95 -9.93 11.93 -5.89
N ALA A 96 -9.59 10.65 -5.93
CA ALA A 96 -9.34 9.87 -4.72
C ALA A 96 -7.97 10.21 -4.12
N ASN A 97 -7.95 10.71 -2.88
CA ASN A 97 -6.74 10.90 -2.10
C ASN A 97 -6.38 9.64 -1.29
N HIS A 98 -5.24 9.67 -0.61
CA HIS A 98 -4.75 8.56 0.21
C HIS A 98 -5.76 8.09 1.28
N ASP A 99 -6.46 8.99 1.97
CA ASP A 99 -7.48 8.65 2.97
C ASP A 99 -8.63 7.81 2.39
N LYS A 100 -9.07 8.13 1.16
CA LYS A 100 -10.13 7.36 0.51
C LYS A 100 -9.69 5.93 0.20
N PHE A 101 -8.43 5.71 -0.16
CA PHE A 101 -7.89 4.37 -0.34
C PHE A 101 -7.70 3.64 1.00
N ILE A 102 -7.29 4.32 2.06
CA ILE A 102 -7.26 3.75 3.43
C ILE A 102 -8.67 3.27 3.83
N GLY A 103 -9.70 4.10 3.59
CA GLY A 103 -11.09 3.73 3.83
C GLY A 103 -11.61 2.61 2.91
N ALA A 104 -11.14 2.55 1.67
CA ALA A 104 -11.46 1.44 0.77
C ALA A 104 -10.86 0.12 1.25
N ILE A 105 -9.61 0.11 1.72
CA ILE A 105 -8.96 -1.07 2.31
C ILE A 105 -9.77 -1.59 3.49
N TYR A 106 -10.20 -0.69 4.40
CA TYR A 106 -11.05 -1.08 5.53
C TYR A 106 -12.35 -1.73 5.06
N ARG A 107 -13.10 -1.07 4.18
CA ARG A 107 -14.40 -1.55 3.69
C ARG A 107 -14.31 -2.90 2.97
N LEU A 108 -13.22 -3.14 2.22
CA LEU A 108 -13.04 -4.36 1.45
C LEU A 108 -12.51 -5.54 2.27
N SER A 109 -11.75 -5.28 3.34
CA SER A 109 -11.07 -6.34 4.09
C SER A 109 -11.61 -6.55 5.51
N ASN A 110 -12.51 -5.67 5.98
CA ASN A 110 -12.89 -5.55 7.39
C ASN A 110 -11.69 -5.38 8.34
N ARG A 111 -10.56 -4.86 7.83
CA ARG A 111 -9.35 -4.59 8.59
C ARG A 111 -8.92 -3.16 8.32
N SER A 112 -8.98 -2.30 9.33
CA SER A 112 -8.55 -0.92 9.14
C SER A 112 -7.03 -0.84 9.10
N VAL A 113 -6.48 0.13 8.38
CA VAL A 113 -5.02 0.38 8.40
C VAL A 113 -4.54 0.70 9.83
N LYS A 114 -5.41 1.29 10.66
CA LYS A 114 -5.15 1.48 12.09
C LYS A 114 -4.96 0.15 12.81
N ASP A 115 -5.82 -0.83 12.58
CA ASP A 115 -5.72 -2.14 13.24
C ASP A 115 -4.50 -2.93 12.74
N LEU A 116 -4.14 -2.76 11.47
CA LEU A 116 -2.94 -3.37 10.89
C LEU A 116 -1.66 -2.78 11.50
N MET A 117 -1.59 -1.45 11.61
CA MET A 117 -0.40 -0.73 12.07
C MET A 117 -0.33 -0.50 13.58
N GLN A 118 -1.40 -0.83 14.31
CA GLN A 118 -1.45 -0.80 15.78
C GLN A 118 -0.92 0.52 16.38
N ASP A 119 0.07 0.44 17.27
CA ASP A 119 0.54 1.55 18.09
C ASP A 119 1.26 2.62 17.26
N GLU A 120 1.88 2.23 16.15
CA GLU A 120 2.60 3.12 15.24
C GLU A 120 1.66 3.97 14.39
N TYR A 121 0.39 3.55 14.24
CA TYR A 121 -0.57 4.21 13.34
C TYR A 121 -0.72 5.70 13.63
N LYS A 122 -0.91 6.08 14.90
CA LYS A 122 -1.21 7.48 15.26
C LYS A 122 -0.06 8.42 14.88
N ALA A 123 1.17 8.02 15.16
CA ALA A 123 2.36 8.81 14.85
C ALA A 123 2.58 8.90 13.34
N LEU A 124 2.53 7.75 12.64
CA LEU A 124 2.77 7.70 11.20
C LEU A 124 1.66 8.37 10.38
N LYS A 125 0.40 8.31 10.85
CA LYS A 125 -0.74 8.99 10.20
C LYS A 125 -0.59 10.50 10.28
N ARG A 126 -0.26 11.03 11.46
CA ARG A 126 0.00 12.46 11.63
C ARG A 126 1.09 12.93 10.67
N ASP A 127 2.20 12.20 10.61
CA ASP A 127 3.34 12.58 9.76
C ASP A 127 3.00 12.46 8.25
N THR A 128 2.18 11.48 7.86
CA THR A 128 1.67 11.35 6.49
C THR A 128 0.69 12.46 6.13
N ASP A 129 -0.14 12.91 7.08
CA ASP A 129 -1.03 14.05 6.90
C ASP A 129 -0.25 15.36 6.72
N THR A 130 0.84 15.53 7.47
CA THR A 130 1.79 16.62 7.24
C THR A 130 2.40 16.54 5.84
N ALA A 131 2.88 15.36 5.43
CA ALA A 131 3.41 15.15 4.08
C ALA A 131 2.37 15.48 2.99
N TYR A 132 1.09 15.17 3.20
CA TYR A 132 0.04 15.53 2.25
C TYR A 132 -0.09 17.04 2.05
N GLN A 133 0.03 17.85 3.12
CA GLN A 133 0.01 19.31 3.01
C GLN A 133 1.27 19.84 2.29
N TYR A 134 2.43 19.24 2.54
CA TYR A 134 3.66 19.61 1.83
C TYR A 134 3.59 19.25 0.36
N ARG A 135 2.99 18.11 0.01
CA ARG A 135 2.74 17.69 -1.37
C ARG A 135 1.84 18.69 -2.10
N LYS A 136 0.80 19.20 -1.44
CA LYS A 136 -0.03 20.29 -1.98
C LYS A 136 0.80 21.54 -2.28
N LYS A 137 1.70 21.94 -1.38
CA LYS A 137 2.62 23.06 -1.61
C LYS A 137 3.55 22.81 -2.79
N ILE A 138 4.26 21.68 -2.79
CA ILE A 138 5.33 21.35 -3.75
C ILE A 138 4.78 21.14 -5.16
N LEU A 139 3.69 20.37 -5.29
CA LEU A 139 3.17 19.98 -6.61
C LEU A 139 2.12 20.95 -7.18
N HIS A 140 1.46 21.75 -6.33
CA HIS A 140 0.38 22.64 -6.76
C HIS A 140 0.69 24.12 -6.51
N GLY A 141 1.89 24.45 -6.02
CA GLY A 141 2.29 25.83 -5.73
C GLY A 141 1.40 26.51 -4.69
N GLN A 142 0.63 25.74 -3.91
CA GLN A 142 -0.32 26.32 -2.96
C GLN A 142 0.43 27.07 -1.86
N GLN A 143 0.02 28.30 -1.57
CA GLN A 143 0.53 29.07 -0.45
C GLN A 143 0.03 28.46 0.87
N THR A 144 0.85 27.60 1.45
CA THR A 144 0.54 26.93 2.72
C THR A 144 1.09 27.68 3.95
N GLY A 145 1.75 28.82 3.75
CA GLY A 145 2.35 29.62 4.83
C GLY A 145 3.61 29.02 5.48
N HIS A 146 4.06 27.85 5.03
CA HIS A 146 5.24 27.16 5.57
C HIS A 146 6.44 27.31 4.66
N SER A 147 7.63 27.63 5.17
CA SER A 147 8.90 27.40 4.46
C SER A 147 9.35 25.97 4.73
N LEU A 148 9.60 25.18 3.68
CA LEU A 148 9.98 23.76 3.83
C LEU A 148 11.49 23.63 3.82
N THR A 149 12.04 23.15 4.92
CA THR A 149 13.46 22.84 5.06
C THR A 149 13.76 21.44 4.54
N ARG A 150 15.03 21.19 4.20
CA ARG A 150 15.52 19.86 3.83
C ARG A 150 15.22 18.82 4.93
N THR A 151 15.49 19.18 6.19
CA THR A 151 15.27 18.30 7.35
C THR A 151 13.81 17.90 7.52
N GLU A 152 12.86 18.81 7.28
CA GLU A 152 11.43 18.49 7.34
C GLU A 152 11.02 17.51 6.24
N LEU A 153 11.55 17.68 5.03
CA LEU A 153 11.30 16.77 3.91
C LEU A 153 11.90 15.39 4.18
N GLU A 154 13.13 15.31 4.67
CA GLU A 154 13.80 14.05 5.04
C GLU A 154 13.06 13.30 6.16
N LYS A 155 12.53 14.03 7.15
CA LYS A 155 11.65 13.45 8.17
C LYS A 155 10.38 12.87 7.54
N CYS A 156 9.72 13.60 6.66
CA CYS A 156 8.53 13.11 5.97
C CYS A 156 8.83 11.87 5.11
N ILE A 157 9.96 11.86 4.39
CA ILE A 157 10.41 10.70 3.61
C ILE A 157 10.57 9.47 4.52
N SER A 158 11.22 9.65 5.66
CA SER A 158 11.43 8.58 6.64
C SER A 158 10.11 8.03 7.18
N SER A 159 9.16 8.91 7.55
CA SER A 159 7.84 8.48 8.03
C SER A 159 7.00 7.81 6.94
N MET A 160 7.05 8.29 5.68
CA MET A 160 6.35 7.64 4.55
C MET A 160 6.94 6.26 4.23
N ARG A 161 8.26 6.10 4.31
CA ARG A 161 8.93 4.80 4.17
C ARG A 161 8.49 3.86 5.29
N ALA A 162 8.57 4.29 6.55
CA ALA A 162 8.17 3.49 7.69
C ALA A 162 6.69 3.06 7.61
N TRP A 163 5.82 3.96 7.16
CA TRP A 163 4.42 3.63 6.85
C TRP A 163 4.34 2.50 5.81
N CYS A 164 5.04 2.65 4.69
CA CYS A 164 5.01 1.68 3.60
C CYS A 164 5.54 0.31 4.03
N GLU A 165 6.65 0.28 4.78
CA GLU A 165 7.27 -0.94 5.28
C GLU A 165 6.37 -1.68 6.27
N LEU A 166 5.82 -0.97 7.26
CA LEU A 166 4.93 -1.58 8.24
C LEU A 166 3.62 -2.04 7.60
N LEU A 167 3.02 -1.23 6.74
CA LEU A 167 1.78 -1.63 6.05
C LEU A 167 2.04 -2.82 5.10
N ALA A 168 3.18 -2.87 4.41
CA ALA A 168 3.53 -4.00 3.57
C ALA A 168 3.59 -5.29 4.40
N ASP A 169 4.30 -5.25 5.54
CA ASP A 169 4.44 -6.37 6.47
C ASP A 169 3.09 -6.91 6.92
N ARG A 170 2.28 -6.02 7.47
CA ARG A 170 0.99 -6.35 8.08
C ARG A 170 -0.07 -6.73 7.04
N ALA A 171 -0.10 -6.06 5.89
CA ALA A 171 -1.02 -6.41 4.81
C ALA A 171 -0.66 -7.76 4.18
N ASN A 172 0.63 -8.09 4.01
CA ASN A 172 1.00 -9.41 3.52
C ASN A 172 0.59 -10.52 4.50
N GLU A 173 0.82 -10.31 5.80
CA GLU A 173 0.42 -11.25 6.86
C GLU A 173 -1.10 -11.48 6.91
N ARG A 174 -1.90 -10.41 6.80
CA ARG A 174 -3.35 -10.44 7.07
C ARG A 174 -4.25 -10.44 5.84
N ILE A 175 -3.76 -9.93 4.72
CA ILE A 175 -4.48 -9.81 3.45
C ILE A 175 -3.83 -10.67 2.36
N GLY A 176 -2.56 -11.07 2.51
CA GLY A 176 -1.85 -11.88 1.51
C GLY A 176 -1.23 -11.08 0.35
N TYR A 177 -1.14 -9.75 0.51
CA TYR A 177 -0.49 -8.88 -0.46
C TYR A 177 0.10 -7.63 0.22
N ASP A 178 1.33 -7.27 -0.16
CA ASP A 178 2.16 -6.21 0.47
C ASP A 178 1.98 -4.81 -0.17
N GLY A 179 1.27 -4.72 -1.30
CA GLY A 179 1.15 -3.48 -2.09
C GLY A 179 2.29 -3.21 -3.07
N PHE A 180 3.42 -3.92 -3.00
CA PHE A 180 4.62 -3.68 -3.83
C PHE A 180 5.01 -4.86 -4.74
N SER A 181 4.92 -6.09 -4.26
CA SER A 181 5.19 -7.31 -5.02
C SER A 181 4.46 -7.33 -6.36
N ARG A 182 5.10 -7.82 -7.42
CA ARG A 182 4.52 -7.83 -8.77
C ARG A 182 3.16 -8.53 -8.82
N ASN A 183 2.36 -8.18 -9.83
CA ASN A 183 1.03 -8.74 -10.09
C ASN A 183 0.03 -8.48 -8.95
N SER A 184 -0.38 -7.22 -8.76
CA SER A 184 -1.41 -6.87 -7.76
C SER A 184 -2.78 -7.48 -8.05
N LEU A 185 -3.08 -7.81 -9.31
CA LEU A 185 -4.34 -8.44 -9.70
C LEU A 185 -4.12 -9.94 -9.84
N ARG A 186 -4.10 -10.60 -8.68
CA ARG A 186 -3.98 -12.04 -8.52
C ARG A 186 -4.88 -12.49 -7.37
N LYS A 187 -5.31 -13.75 -7.38
CA LYS A 187 -5.99 -14.33 -6.21
C LYS A 187 -4.97 -14.67 -5.13
N ASN A 188 -5.36 -14.47 -3.86
CA ASN A 188 -4.51 -14.77 -2.70
C ASN A 188 -4.91 -16.08 -1.98
N GLY A 189 -6.04 -16.70 -2.35
CA GLY A 189 -6.54 -17.94 -1.75
C GLY A 189 -7.07 -17.80 -0.33
N ARG A 190 -7.38 -16.57 0.13
CA ARG A 190 -7.90 -16.30 1.47
C ARG A 190 -9.41 -16.11 1.45
N GLU A 191 -10.12 -17.18 1.78
CA GLU A 191 -11.59 -17.21 1.78
C GLU A 191 -12.20 -16.12 2.66
N GLU A 192 -11.57 -15.81 3.79
CA GLU A 192 -12.03 -14.75 4.70
C GLU A 192 -11.98 -13.36 4.06
N ILE A 193 -11.00 -13.12 3.17
CA ILE A 193 -10.88 -11.87 2.44
C ILE A 193 -11.86 -11.84 1.27
N THR A 194 -12.02 -12.94 0.54
CA THR A 194 -13.02 -13.03 -0.53
C THR A 194 -14.43 -12.80 0.00
N ALA A 195 -14.80 -13.41 1.11
CA ALA A 195 -16.11 -13.21 1.74
C ALA A 195 -16.35 -11.73 2.14
N ALA A 196 -15.35 -11.09 2.78
CA ALA A 196 -15.45 -9.68 3.14
C ALA A 196 -15.57 -8.77 1.91
N VAL A 197 -14.86 -9.08 0.82
CA VAL A 197 -14.93 -8.33 -0.43
C VAL A 197 -16.29 -8.50 -1.11
N ASP A 198 -16.82 -9.72 -1.16
CA ASP A 198 -18.14 -9.98 -1.76
C ASP A 198 -19.25 -9.22 -1.01
N GLU A 199 -19.20 -9.20 0.33
CA GLU A 199 -20.10 -8.40 1.16
C GLU A 199 -19.96 -6.89 0.87
N ALA A 200 -18.73 -6.39 0.77
CA ALA A 200 -18.46 -4.98 0.49
C ALA A 200 -18.91 -4.54 -0.91
N LEU A 201 -19.00 -5.48 -1.85
CA LEU A 201 -19.25 -5.24 -3.27
C LEU A 201 -20.62 -5.74 -3.75
N VAL A 202 -21.58 -5.98 -2.85
CA VAL A 202 -22.98 -6.37 -3.18
C VAL A 202 -23.62 -5.45 -4.23
N GLY A 203 -23.29 -4.16 -4.23
CA GLY A 203 -23.77 -3.19 -5.23
C GLY A 203 -22.99 -3.15 -6.54
N GLY A 204 -22.05 -4.06 -6.75
CA GLY A 204 -21.13 -4.11 -7.88
C GLY A 204 -19.79 -3.41 -7.61
N TRP A 205 -18.70 -4.02 -8.10
CA TRP A 205 -17.34 -3.52 -7.92
C TRP A 205 -17.10 -2.15 -8.60
N GLU A 206 -17.76 -1.89 -9.73
CA GLU A 206 -17.67 -0.61 -10.45
C GLU A 206 -18.28 0.53 -9.63
N GLU A 207 -19.44 0.28 -9.03
CA GLU A 207 -20.14 1.24 -8.17
C GLU A 207 -19.35 1.52 -6.91
N PHE A 208 -18.71 0.50 -6.33
CA PHE A 208 -17.80 0.70 -5.20
C PHE A 208 -16.64 1.61 -5.58
N ILE A 209 -15.95 1.34 -6.70
CA ILE A 209 -14.88 2.20 -7.19
C ILE A 209 -15.40 3.61 -7.43
N ARG A 210 -16.62 3.78 -7.96
CA ARG A 210 -17.25 5.08 -8.17
C ARG A 210 -17.42 5.88 -6.87
N LYS A 211 -17.60 5.21 -5.73
CA LYS A 211 -17.75 5.83 -4.39
C LYS A 211 -16.44 6.06 -3.64
N ILE A 212 -15.33 5.52 -4.13
CA ILE A 212 -13.98 5.99 -3.74
C ILE A 212 -13.79 7.35 -4.42
#